data_AF-A0A5K1A9S4-F1
#
_entry.id   AF-A0A5K1A9S4-F1
#
_cell.length_a   1.000
_cell.length_b   1.000
_cell.length_c   1.000
_cell.angle_alpha   90.00
_cell.angle_beta   90.00
_cell.angle_gamma   90.00
#
_symmetry.space_group_name_H-M   'P 1'
#
loop_
_entity.id
_entity.type
_entity.pdbx_description
1 polymer ?
#
loop_
_entity_poly.entity_id
_entity_poly.type
_entity_poly.pdbx_seq_one_letter_code
_entity_poly.pdbx_strand_id
1 'polypeptide(L)' 'KMINGSKVSHWACINFSRSVQESVARSFCNELAQMCQVSGM' A
#
# COMPACT_ATOMS: atom_id res chain seq x y z
N LYS A 1 9.86 -14.21 -0.12
CA LYS A 1 8.61 -15.00 -0.24
C LYS A 1 8.01 -15.10 1.16
N MET A 2 6.77 -14.63 1.35
CA MET A 2 6.09 -14.76 2.65
C MET A 2 5.74 -16.21 2.95
N ILE A 3 5.94 -16.66 4.20
CA ILE A 3 5.58 -18.01 4.64
C ILE A 3 4.16 -18.02 5.19
N ASN A 4 3.74 -16.98 5.93
CA ASN A 4 2.41 -16.82 6.50
C ASN A 4 1.86 -15.41 6.19
N GLY A 5 1.26 -15.25 5.01
CA GLY A 5 0.56 -14.04 4.62
C GLY A 5 -0.64 -13.74 5.52
N SER A 6 -0.76 -12.50 5.99
CA SER A 6 -1.95 -12.03 6.69
C SER A 6 -2.86 -11.27 5.74
N LYS A 7 -4.17 -11.49 5.85
CA LYS A 7 -5.18 -10.80 5.05
C LYS A 7 -5.44 -9.39 5.57
N VAL A 8 -5.26 -8.38 4.73
CA VAL A 8 -5.75 -7.01 4.97
C VAL A 8 -7.02 -6.79 4.15
N SER A 9 -8.17 -6.73 4.81
CA SER A 9 -9.47 -6.56 4.14
C SER A 9 -9.84 -5.10 3.90
N HIS A 10 -9.38 -4.20 4.76
CA HIS A 10 -9.68 -2.78 4.72
C HIS A 10 -8.44 -2.00 5.17
N TRP A 11 -8.15 -0.90 4.46
CA TRP A 11 -6.99 -0.04 4.75
C TRP A 11 -7.27 1.39 4.24
N ALA A 12 -6.44 2.34 4.69
CA ALA A 12 -6.50 3.74 4.27
C ALA A 12 -5.08 4.31 4.11
N CYS A 13 -4.95 5.36 3.32
CA CYS A 13 -3.69 6.07 3.05
C CYS A 13 -3.81 7.51 3.59
N ILE A 14 -2.89 7.92 4.48
CA ILE A 14 -2.86 9.28 5.03
C ILE A 14 -1.46 9.85 4.78
N ASN A 15 -1.40 11.01 4.14
CA ASN A 15 -0.15 11.71 3.87
C ASN A 15 -0.14 13.08 4.56
N PHE A 16 0.88 13.34 5.37
CA PHE A 16 1.11 14.64 6.02
C PHE A 16 2.17 15.50 5.31
N SER A 17 2.84 14.95 4.30
CA SER A 17 3.81 15.70 3.52
C SER A 17 3.11 16.71 2.62
N ARG A 18 3.39 18.00 2.85
CA ARG A 18 2.84 19.11 2.05
C ARG A 18 3.38 19.15 0.62
N SER A 19 4.54 18.54 0.36
CA SER A 19 5.17 18.52 -0.97
C SER A 19 4.70 17.36 -1.85
N VAL A 20 3.97 16.39 -1.28
CA VAL A 20 3.51 15.21 -2.00
C VAL A 20 2.07 15.44 -2.47
N GLN A 21 1.90 15.40 -3.79
CA GLN A 21 0.57 15.48 -4.40
C GLN A 21 -0.26 14.25 -4.04
N GLU A 22 -1.56 14.44 -3.92
CA GLU A 22 -2.52 13.38 -3.58
C GLU A 22 -2.44 12.19 -4.55
N SER A 23 -2.28 12.46 -5.85
CA SER A 23 -2.12 11.43 -6.88
C SER A 23 -0.89 10.54 -6.64
N VAL A 24 0.22 11.12 -6.20
CA VAL A 24 1.46 10.39 -5.90
C VAL A 24 1.26 9.49 -4.69
N ALA A 25 0.65 10.00 -3.61
CA ALA A 25 0.34 9.19 -2.43
C ALA A 25 -0.61 8.03 -2.75
N ARG A 26 -1.62 8.27 -3.59
CA ARG A 26 -2.56 7.24 -4.06
C ARG A 26 -1.85 6.16 -4.87
N SER A 27 -1.06 6.54 -5.88
CA SER A 27 -0.32 5.57 -6.71
C SER A 27 0.65 4.74 -5.87
N PHE A 28 1.40 5.39 -4.97
CA PHE A 28 2.29 4.71 -4.04
C PHE A 28 1.56 3.65 -3.20
N CYS A 29 0.45 4.02 -2.57
CA CYS A 29 -0.34 3.10 -1.74
C CYS A 29 -0.91 1.93 -2.57
N ASN A 30 -1.31 2.16 -3.82
CA ASN A 30 -1.78 1.11 -4.73
C ASN A 30 -0.66 0.14 -5.16
N GLU A 31 0.50 0.66 -5.55
CA GLU A 31 1.65 -0.16 -5.94
C GLU A 31 2.17 -0.97 -4.75
N LEU A 32 2.19 -0.38 -3.55
CA LEU A 32 2.53 -1.10 -2.33
C LEU A 32 1.53 -2.23 -2.05
N ALA A 33 0.23 -1.97 -2.14
CA ALA A 33 -0.79 -3.00 -1.95
C ALA A 33 -0.66 -4.14 -2.97
N GLN A 34 -0.35 -3.83 -4.23
CA GLN A 34 -0.05 -4.84 -5.25
C GLN A 34 1.19 -5.66 -4.87
N MET A 35 2.26 -5.00 -4.43
CA MET A 35 3.50 -5.66 -4.00
C MET A 35 3.27 -6.59 -2.80
N CYS A 36 2.44 -6.17 -1.86
CA CYS A 36 2.00 -6.99 -0.74
C CYS A 36 1.32 -8.28 -1.22
N GLN A 37 0.34 -8.15 -2.12
CA GLN A 37 -0.40 -9.28 -2.67
C GLN A 37 0.51 -10.27 -3.42
N VAL A 38 1.37 -9.79 -4.32
CA VAL A 38 2.25 -10.67 -5.10
C VAL A 38 3.36 -11.29 -4.24
N SER A 39 3.70 -10.67 -3.10
CA SER A 39 4.67 -11.20 -2.14
C SER A 39 4.11 -12.31 -1.26
N GLY A 40 2.79 -12.52 -1.30
CA GLY A 40 2.06 -13.54 -0.55
C GLY A 40 1.45 -13.05 0.76
N MET A 41 1.07 -11.77 0.84
CA MET A 41 0.05 -11.30 1.80
C MET A 41 -1.35 -11.47 1.25
#